data_AF-R7B6J5-F1
#
_entry.id   AF-R7B6J5-F1
#
_cell.length_a   1.000
_cell.length_b   1.000
_cell.length_c   1.000
_cell.angle_alpha   90.00
_cell.angle_beta   90.00
_cell.angle_gamma   90.00
#
_symmetry.space_group_name_H-M   'P 1'
#
loop_
_entity.id
_entity.type
_entity.pdbx_description
1 polymer ?
#
loop_
_entity_poly.entity_id
_entity_poly.type
_entity_poly.pdbx_seq_one_letter_code
_entity_poly.pdbx_strand_id
1 'polypeptide(L)'
;MKGFSLDILDRSHADQQREEIPKQLQTPAPSDAFSVYLLFNLEAAYDFGHVILALGPMDGALETYSFYRQGTAIKAPALMACLERPLTFAQIEASSGWIVHGQPGNYWNEHVNAALALWCTKEAFGKIQAFAEEKRADPGVYDLFSYNCLTFVIEALARGGVSLEVESGKRLRTFIPRNAFRRVSQVTGAHKLGAWKYWFPLAQPPENGLRTISDTPGKDRPLK
;
A
#
# COMPACT_ATOMS: atom_id res chain seq x y z
N MET A 1 17.03 -0.65 23.61
CA MET A 1 16.33 -1.17 22.42
C MET A 1 16.05 -2.65 22.69
N LYS A 2 14.80 -3.04 22.95
CA LYS A 2 14.43 -4.46 22.99
C LYS A 2 14.27 -4.90 21.53
N GLY A 3 14.96 -5.99 21.17
CA GLY A 3 15.00 -6.50 19.81
C GLY A 3 13.60 -6.78 19.28
N PHE A 4 13.34 -6.31 18.07
CA PHE A 4 12.34 -6.93 17.22
C PHE A 4 12.82 -8.36 16.97
N SER A 5 12.22 -9.30 17.69
CA SER A 5 12.62 -10.71 17.67
C SER A 5 12.40 -11.28 16.27
N LEU A 6 13.36 -12.08 15.77
CA LEU A 6 13.19 -12.91 14.57
C LEU A 6 11.83 -13.67 14.59
N ASP A 7 11.29 -13.98 15.78
CA ASP A 7 10.01 -14.64 15.97
C ASP A 7 8.81 -13.95 15.29
N ILE A 8 8.83 -12.62 15.12
CA ILE A 8 7.73 -11.89 14.46
C ILE A 8 7.81 -12.06 12.94
N LEU A 9 9.01 -12.13 12.38
CA LEU A 9 9.24 -12.32 10.95
C LEU A 9 8.95 -13.76 10.53
N ASP A 10 9.44 -14.74 11.29
CA ASP A 10 9.16 -16.15 11.04
C ASP A 10 7.66 -16.42 11.09
N ARG A 11 6.96 -15.81 12.05
CA ARG A 11 5.51 -15.87 12.13
C ARG A 11 4.83 -15.18 10.94
N SER A 12 5.36 -14.05 10.46
CA SER A 12 4.77 -13.32 9.32
C SER A 12 4.97 -14.07 8.00
N HIS A 13 6.13 -14.69 7.78
CA HIS A 13 6.34 -15.59 6.65
C HIS A 13 5.51 -16.87 6.75
N ALA A 14 5.34 -17.43 7.96
CA ALA A 14 4.41 -18.55 8.16
C ALA A 14 2.95 -18.14 7.89
N ASP A 15 2.57 -16.89 8.18
CA ASP A 15 1.27 -16.34 7.83
C ASP A 15 1.12 -16.20 6.31
N GLN A 16 2.17 -15.72 5.60
CA GLN A 16 2.22 -15.68 4.13
C GLN A 16 1.94 -17.05 3.52
N GLN A 17 2.62 -18.10 3.99
CA GLN A 17 2.45 -19.45 3.45
C GLN A 17 1.03 -20.02 3.66
N ARG A 18 0.33 -19.61 4.72
CA ARG A 18 -1.06 -20.05 4.96
C ARG A 18 -2.07 -19.31 4.08
N GLU A 19 -1.75 -18.10 3.66
CA GLU A 19 -2.63 -17.26 2.84
C GLU A 19 -2.27 -17.32 1.35
N GLU A 20 -1.13 -17.92 1.00
CA GLU A 20 -0.71 -18.15 -0.38
C GLU A 20 -1.75 -19.02 -1.10
N ILE A 21 -2.20 -18.52 -2.24
CA ILE A 21 -3.11 -19.28 -3.08
C ILE A 21 -2.28 -20.28 -3.87
N PRO A 22 -2.56 -21.59 -3.78
CA PRO A 22 -1.88 -22.59 -4.59
C PRO A 22 -1.96 -22.20 -6.08
N LYS A 23 -0.84 -22.29 -6.81
CA LYS A 23 -0.77 -21.87 -8.23
C LYS A 23 -1.92 -22.41 -9.09
N GLN A 24 -2.34 -23.64 -8.84
CA GLN A 24 -3.48 -24.30 -9.53
C GLN A 24 -4.86 -23.68 -9.25
N LEU A 25 -5.02 -22.93 -8.15
CA LEU A 25 -6.23 -22.22 -7.77
C LEU A 25 -6.18 -20.73 -8.12
N GLN A 26 -5.03 -20.22 -8.57
CA GLN A 26 -4.90 -18.84 -9.02
C GLN A 26 -5.61 -18.67 -10.36
N THR A 27 -6.40 -17.61 -10.49
CA THR A 27 -6.95 -17.22 -11.79
C THR A 27 -5.87 -16.44 -12.54
N PRO A 28 -5.35 -16.96 -13.67
CA PRO A 28 -4.33 -16.25 -14.44
C PRO A 28 -4.91 -14.93 -14.96
N ALA A 29 -4.11 -13.87 -14.87
CA ALA A 29 -4.50 -12.57 -15.41
C ALA A 29 -4.53 -12.65 -16.94
N PRO A 30 -5.60 -12.15 -17.60
CA PRO A 30 -5.60 -11.89 -19.03
C PRO A 30 -4.46 -10.95 -19.45
N SER A 31 -4.03 -11.02 -20.71
CA SER A 31 -2.93 -10.19 -21.22
C SER A 31 -3.23 -8.69 -21.24
N ASP A 32 -4.51 -8.32 -21.19
CA ASP A 32 -5.01 -6.94 -21.13
C ASP A 32 -5.48 -6.52 -19.73
N ALA A 33 -5.21 -7.35 -18.72
CA ALA A 33 -5.50 -7.02 -17.34
C ALA A 33 -4.56 -5.93 -16.80
N PHE A 34 -4.93 -5.37 -15.66
CA PHE A 34 -4.13 -4.39 -14.94
C PHE A 34 -3.95 -4.80 -13.49
N SER A 35 -2.77 -4.53 -12.95
CA SER A 35 -2.44 -4.82 -11.57
C SER A 35 -2.91 -3.69 -10.65
N VAL A 36 -3.45 -4.09 -9.50
CA VAL A 36 -3.79 -3.21 -8.39
C VAL A 36 -3.18 -3.78 -7.13
N TYR A 37 -2.24 -3.05 -6.54
CA TYR A 37 -1.62 -3.43 -5.28
C TYR A 37 -2.02 -2.47 -4.17
N LEU A 38 -2.22 -3.01 -2.97
CA LEU A 38 -2.29 -2.22 -1.75
C LEU A 38 -1.03 -2.55 -0.96
N LEU A 39 -0.09 -1.61 -0.93
CA LEU A 39 1.17 -1.76 -0.21
C LEU A 39 0.98 -1.23 1.22
N PHE A 40 1.40 -1.99 2.21
CA PHE A 40 1.21 -1.66 3.62
C PHE A 40 2.54 -1.48 4.31
N ASN A 41 2.68 -0.37 5.02
CA ASN A 41 3.66 -0.23 6.09
C ASN A 41 2.92 -0.47 7.41
N LEU A 42 2.91 -1.72 7.90
CA LEU A 42 2.12 -2.10 9.08
C LEU A 42 2.66 -1.54 10.40
N GLU A 43 3.84 -0.93 10.39
CA GLU A 43 4.55 -0.39 11.57
C GLU A 43 4.50 1.15 11.63
N ALA A 44 4.07 1.79 10.54
CA ALA A 44 3.87 3.24 10.51
C ALA A 44 2.89 3.69 11.61
N ALA A 45 3.11 4.92 12.08
CA ALA A 45 2.23 5.61 13.02
C ALA A 45 1.88 4.78 14.29
N TYR A 46 2.91 4.31 15.01
CA TYR A 46 2.74 3.51 16.24
C TYR A 46 1.87 2.26 16.02
N ASP A 47 2.17 1.50 14.97
CA ASP A 47 1.48 0.25 14.62
C ASP A 47 0.01 0.36 14.16
N PHE A 48 -0.53 1.57 13.93
CA PHE A 48 -1.80 1.69 13.19
C PHE A 48 -1.62 1.31 11.72
N GLY A 49 -0.39 1.50 11.22
CA GLY A 49 0.02 1.22 9.86
C GLY A 49 -0.38 2.31 8.87
N HIS A 50 0.09 2.15 7.64
CA HIS A 50 -0.20 2.98 6.50
C HIS A 50 -0.48 2.10 5.27
N VAL A 51 -1.27 2.60 4.33
CA VAL A 51 -1.57 1.89 3.08
C VAL A 51 -1.44 2.83 1.88
N ILE A 52 -0.84 2.29 0.82
CA ILE A 52 -0.55 2.96 -0.44
C ILE A 52 -1.25 2.19 -1.54
N LEU A 53 -1.97 2.90 -2.42
CA LEU A 53 -2.51 2.31 -3.64
C LEU A 53 -1.44 2.33 -4.73
N ALA A 54 -1.17 1.20 -5.37
CA ALA A 54 -0.26 1.13 -6.51
C ALA A 54 -0.96 0.52 -7.73
N LEU A 55 -0.84 1.17 -8.88
CA LEU A 55 -1.60 0.88 -10.09
C LEU A 55 -0.68 0.80 -11.30
N GLY A 56 -0.83 -0.22 -12.14
CA GLY A 56 -0.12 -0.27 -13.43
C GLY A 56 -0.54 -1.43 -14.32
N PRO A 57 0.01 -1.51 -15.54
CA PRO A 57 -0.14 -2.69 -16.38
C PRO A 57 0.50 -3.91 -15.70
N MET A 58 0.06 -5.11 -16.08
CA MET A 58 0.68 -6.36 -15.62
C MET A 58 2.20 -6.33 -15.87
N ASP A 59 2.97 -6.69 -14.83
CA ASP A 59 4.45 -6.73 -14.81
C ASP A 59 5.17 -5.40 -15.12
N GLY A 60 4.43 -4.32 -15.35
CA GLY A 60 4.98 -3.02 -15.69
C GLY A 60 5.16 -2.11 -14.49
N ALA A 61 5.57 -0.88 -14.79
CA ALA A 61 5.81 0.14 -13.78
C ALA A 61 4.51 0.57 -13.10
N LEU A 62 4.56 0.71 -11.78
CA LEU A 62 3.44 1.09 -10.94
C LEU A 62 3.52 2.57 -10.59
N GLU A 63 2.40 3.27 -10.77
CA GLU A 63 2.17 4.57 -10.14
C GLU A 63 1.63 4.34 -8.72
N THR A 64 2.10 5.11 -7.74
CA THR A 64 1.65 4.97 -6.35
C THR A 64 0.96 6.21 -5.83
N TYR A 65 0.02 6.01 -4.92
CA TYR A 65 -0.79 7.04 -4.31
C TYR A 65 -0.80 6.81 -2.81
N SER A 66 0.15 7.46 -2.13
CA SER A 66 0.31 7.45 -0.69
C SER A 66 -0.39 8.69 -0.12
N PHE A 67 -1.61 8.52 0.39
CA PHE A 67 -2.42 9.61 0.94
C PHE A 67 -2.11 9.80 2.42
N TYR A 68 -1.50 10.93 2.80
CA TYR A 68 -1.05 11.18 4.17
C TYR A 68 -1.46 12.56 4.67
N ARG A 69 -1.33 12.75 5.98
CA ARG A 69 -1.65 14.01 6.64
C ARG A 69 -0.42 14.91 6.66
N GLN A 70 -0.62 16.21 6.46
CA GLN A 70 0.39 17.21 6.75
C GLN A 70 0.45 17.46 8.27
N GLY A 71 1.57 17.16 8.91
CA GLY A 71 1.78 17.31 10.35
C GLY A 71 1.19 16.17 11.20
N THR A 72 0.91 16.44 12.49
CA THR A 72 0.51 15.39 13.45
C THR A 72 -0.90 15.58 14.03
N ALA A 73 -1.62 16.63 13.63
CA ALA A 73 -2.99 16.85 14.08
C ALA A 73 -3.92 15.71 13.63
N ILE A 74 -5.00 15.47 14.38
CA ILE A 74 -6.00 14.43 14.04
C ILE A 74 -6.61 14.72 12.65
N LYS A 75 -6.94 16.00 12.42
CA LYS A 75 -7.47 16.53 11.17
C LYS A 75 -6.53 17.61 10.64
N ALA A 76 -6.08 17.48 9.41
CA ALA A 76 -5.10 18.37 8.78
C ALA A 76 -5.24 18.36 7.25
N PRO A 77 -4.66 19.33 6.52
CA PRO A 77 -4.52 19.22 5.08
C PRO A 77 -3.92 17.87 4.69
N ALA A 78 -4.43 17.27 3.63
CA ALA A 78 -3.89 16.04 3.09
C ALA A 78 -2.81 16.33 2.04
N LEU A 79 -1.94 15.35 1.84
CA LEU A 79 -0.94 15.31 0.78
C LEU A 79 -1.02 13.95 0.09
N MET A 80 -0.60 13.90 -1.17
CA MET A 80 -0.49 12.68 -1.95
C MET A 80 0.96 12.49 -2.41
N ALA A 81 1.65 11.47 -1.93
CA ALA A 81 3.00 11.15 -2.38
C ALA A 81 2.96 10.00 -3.40
N CYS A 82 3.74 10.15 -4.46
CA CYS A 82 3.91 9.16 -5.52
C CYS A 82 5.36 8.66 -5.49
N LEU A 83 5.67 7.55 -6.18
CA LEU A 83 7.06 7.13 -6.34
C LEU A 83 7.85 8.22 -7.06
N GLU A 84 9.10 8.44 -6.63
CA GLU A 84 10.03 9.33 -7.36
C GLU A 84 10.21 8.82 -8.80
N ARG A 85 10.35 7.49 -8.94
CA ARG A 85 10.45 6.77 -10.19
C ARG A 85 9.54 5.54 -10.12
N PRO A 86 8.60 5.38 -11.08
CA PRO A 86 7.76 4.19 -11.13
C PRO A 86 8.57 2.89 -11.13
N LEU A 87 8.19 1.94 -10.28
CA LEU A 87 8.83 0.63 -10.11
C LEU A 87 7.87 -0.49 -10.48
N THR A 88 8.38 -1.60 -11.00
CA THR A 88 7.59 -2.83 -11.12
C THR A 88 7.40 -3.49 -9.76
N PHE A 89 6.37 -4.33 -9.60
CA PHE A 89 6.20 -5.07 -8.35
C PHE A 89 7.41 -5.99 -8.04
N ALA A 90 8.00 -6.60 -9.08
CA ALA A 90 9.20 -7.41 -8.92
C ALA A 90 10.40 -6.61 -8.39
N GLN A 91 10.53 -5.33 -8.76
CA GLN A 91 11.56 -4.46 -8.19
C GLN A 91 11.28 -4.13 -6.72
N ILE A 92 10.02 -3.90 -6.34
CA ILE A 92 9.61 -3.69 -4.95
C ILE A 92 9.87 -4.94 -4.11
N GLU A 93 9.55 -6.12 -4.64
CA GLU A 93 9.84 -7.39 -3.96
C GLU A 93 11.35 -7.61 -3.81
N ALA A 94 12.14 -7.35 -4.86
CA ALA A 94 13.59 -7.47 -4.82
C ALA A 94 14.25 -6.49 -3.83
N SER A 95 13.66 -5.31 -3.61
CA SER A 95 14.09 -4.35 -2.59
C SER A 95 13.56 -4.66 -1.20
N SER A 96 12.88 -5.81 -1.02
CA SER A 96 12.22 -6.18 0.24
C SER A 96 11.24 -5.10 0.71
N GLY A 97 10.50 -4.50 -0.22
CA GLY A 97 9.49 -3.48 0.11
C GLY A 97 10.05 -2.08 0.40
N TRP A 98 11.35 -1.84 0.23
CA TRP A 98 11.89 -0.48 0.28
C TRP A 98 11.55 0.29 -1.00
N ILE A 99 10.84 1.41 -0.84
CA ILE A 99 10.44 2.29 -1.93
C ILE A 99 10.86 3.73 -1.64
N VAL A 100 11.08 4.49 -2.73
CA VAL A 100 11.35 5.94 -2.65
C VAL A 100 10.12 6.67 -3.17
N HIS A 101 9.43 7.37 -2.27
CA HIS A 101 8.25 8.16 -2.62
C HIS A 101 8.34 9.57 -2.05
N GLY A 102 7.52 10.46 -2.58
CA GLY A 102 7.39 11.81 -2.07
C GLY A 102 6.90 12.80 -3.10
N GLN A 103 7.30 14.05 -2.91
CA GLN A 103 7.02 15.15 -3.81
C GLN A 103 8.33 15.60 -4.47
N PRO A 104 8.30 16.18 -5.69
CA PRO A 104 9.50 16.78 -6.27
C PRO A 104 10.24 17.71 -5.29
N GLY A 105 11.50 17.39 -5.00
CA GLY A 105 12.33 18.11 -4.02
C GLY A 105 12.22 17.62 -2.57
N ASN A 106 11.35 16.63 -2.29
CA ASN A 106 11.15 16.01 -0.98
C ASN A 106 10.82 14.52 -1.13
N TYR A 107 11.84 13.70 -1.34
CA TYR A 107 11.72 12.26 -1.48
C TYR A 107 12.29 11.55 -0.26
N TRP A 108 11.70 10.42 0.07
CA TRP A 108 12.12 9.64 1.21
C TRP A 108 11.91 8.15 1.00
N ASN A 109 12.65 7.37 1.79
CA ASN A 109 12.50 5.94 1.85
C ASN A 109 11.35 5.57 2.80
N GLU A 110 10.39 4.80 2.30
CA GLU A 110 9.39 4.11 3.10
C GLU A 110 9.57 2.60 2.90
N HIS A 111 9.43 1.85 3.99
CA HIS A 111 9.40 0.40 3.96
C HIS A 111 7.94 -0.07 4.01
N VAL A 112 7.46 -0.67 2.93
CA VAL A 112 6.20 -1.42 2.92
C VAL A 112 6.51 -2.87 3.25
N ASN A 113 6.03 -3.37 4.39
CA ASN A 113 6.30 -4.73 4.87
C ASN A 113 5.24 -5.75 4.45
N ALA A 114 4.19 -5.31 3.78
CA ALA A 114 3.19 -6.22 3.23
C ALA A 114 2.51 -5.67 1.97
N ALA A 115 1.88 -6.55 1.18
CA ALA A 115 1.05 -6.15 0.06
C ALA A 115 -0.16 -7.06 -0.14
N LEU A 116 -1.29 -6.48 -0.57
CA LEU A 116 -2.35 -7.21 -1.27
C LEU A 116 -2.16 -7.05 -2.78
N ALA A 117 -2.21 -8.14 -3.52
CA ALA A 117 -2.04 -8.17 -4.97
C ALA A 117 -3.33 -8.59 -5.66
N LEU A 118 -3.82 -7.71 -6.53
CA LEU A 118 -5.05 -7.88 -7.30
C LEU A 118 -4.76 -7.69 -8.78
N TRP A 119 -5.61 -8.25 -9.62
CA TRP A 119 -5.78 -7.80 -11.00
C TRP A 119 -7.24 -7.47 -11.30
N CYS A 120 -7.46 -6.52 -12.21
CA CYS A 120 -8.79 -6.11 -12.64
C CYS A 120 -8.82 -5.81 -14.15
N THR A 121 -10.03 -5.56 -14.67
CA THR A 121 -10.23 -5.17 -16.07
C THR A 121 -9.76 -3.74 -16.32
N LYS A 122 -9.49 -3.39 -17.58
CA LYS A 122 -9.16 -2.02 -17.99
C LYS A 122 -10.21 -0.98 -17.57
N GLU A 123 -11.49 -1.34 -17.59
CA GLU A 123 -12.57 -0.43 -17.18
C GLU A 123 -12.50 -0.13 -15.68
N ALA A 124 -12.38 -1.17 -14.85
CA ALA A 124 -12.25 -1.00 -13.41
C ALA A 124 -11.00 -0.19 -13.07
N PHE A 125 -9.86 -0.56 -13.68
CA PHE A 125 -8.59 0.14 -13.54
C PHE A 125 -8.70 1.63 -13.86
N GLY A 126 -9.29 1.98 -15.01
CA GLY A 126 -9.44 3.37 -15.44
C GLY A 126 -10.24 4.22 -14.45
N LYS A 127 -11.29 3.66 -13.83
CA LYS A 127 -12.08 4.37 -12.81
C LYS A 127 -11.33 4.54 -11.49
N ILE A 128 -10.58 3.52 -11.06
CA ILE A 128 -9.73 3.59 -9.87
C ILE A 128 -8.65 4.64 -10.06
N GLN A 129 -7.95 4.60 -11.20
CA GLN A 129 -6.89 5.53 -11.54
C GLN A 129 -7.41 6.97 -11.64
N ALA A 130 -8.52 7.19 -12.35
CA ALA A 130 -9.09 8.53 -12.49
C ALA A 130 -9.40 9.18 -11.14
N PHE A 131 -9.94 8.42 -10.18
CA PHE A 131 -10.19 8.91 -8.84
C PHE A 131 -8.90 9.19 -8.05
N ALA A 132 -7.90 8.31 -8.19
CA ALA A 132 -6.61 8.51 -7.54
C ALA A 132 -5.88 9.76 -8.05
N GLU A 133 -5.94 10.03 -9.36
CA GLU A 133 -5.39 11.23 -9.99
C GLU A 133 -6.17 12.50 -9.61
N GLU A 134 -7.51 12.43 -9.53
CA GLU A 134 -8.33 13.54 -9.02
C GLU A 134 -7.93 13.88 -7.57
N LYS A 135 -7.80 12.86 -6.71
CA LYS A 135 -7.34 13.04 -5.33
C LYS A 135 -5.90 13.48 -5.22
N ARG A 136 -5.05 13.16 -6.17
CA ARG A 136 -3.68 13.68 -6.22
C ARG A 136 -3.68 15.17 -6.55
N ALA A 137 -4.52 15.61 -7.48
CA ALA A 137 -4.63 17.02 -7.86
C ALA A 137 -5.27 17.88 -6.77
N ASP A 138 -6.25 17.35 -6.05
CA ASP A 138 -6.87 17.98 -4.87
C ASP A 138 -7.02 16.97 -3.71
N PRO A 139 -5.98 16.81 -2.86
CA PRO A 139 -6.00 15.87 -1.74
C PRO A 139 -7.03 16.23 -0.66
N GLY A 140 -7.41 17.50 -0.55
CA GLY A 140 -8.34 17.97 0.47
C GLY A 140 -7.83 17.82 1.90
N VAL A 141 -8.62 17.17 2.77
CA VAL A 141 -8.38 17.08 4.21
C VAL A 141 -8.23 15.62 4.64
N TYR A 142 -7.19 15.35 5.40
CA TYR A 142 -6.98 14.08 6.06
C TYR A 142 -7.59 14.13 7.47
N ASP A 143 -8.34 13.09 7.83
CA ASP A 143 -8.81 12.86 9.19
C ASP A 143 -8.47 11.43 9.59
N LEU A 144 -7.73 11.28 10.71
CA LEU A 144 -7.24 9.99 11.18
C LEU A 144 -8.34 8.93 11.34
N PHE A 145 -9.55 9.34 11.70
CA PHE A 145 -10.65 8.44 12.01
C PHE A 145 -11.69 8.37 10.89
N SER A 146 -12.01 9.49 10.24
CA SER A 146 -13.10 9.52 9.25
C SER A 146 -12.65 9.41 7.79
N TYR A 147 -11.46 9.91 7.45
CA TYR A 147 -10.99 9.92 6.06
C TYR A 147 -9.46 9.90 6.00
N ASN A 148 -8.90 8.69 6.04
CA ASN A 148 -7.46 8.43 6.11
C ASN A 148 -6.97 7.66 4.88
N CYS A 149 -5.71 7.21 4.89
CA CYS A 149 -5.12 6.44 3.79
C CYS A 149 -5.96 5.21 3.40
N LEU A 150 -6.49 4.46 4.37
CA LEU A 150 -7.33 3.30 4.09
C LEU A 150 -8.69 3.69 3.51
N THR A 151 -9.33 4.74 4.04
CA THR A 151 -10.61 5.22 3.48
C THR A 151 -10.44 5.65 2.03
N PHE A 152 -9.35 6.38 1.72
CA PHE A 152 -8.99 6.76 0.35
C PHE A 152 -8.88 5.53 -0.57
N VAL A 153 -8.10 4.52 -0.16
CA VAL A 153 -7.90 3.31 -0.96
C VAL A 153 -9.21 2.56 -1.18
N ILE A 154 -10.02 2.39 -0.12
CA ILE A 154 -11.33 1.72 -0.22
C ILE A 154 -12.26 2.48 -1.17
N GLU A 155 -12.28 3.82 -1.11
CA GLU A 155 -13.09 4.61 -2.02
C GLU A 155 -12.59 4.50 -3.47
N ALA A 156 -11.28 4.56 -3.70
CA ALA A 156 -10.69 4.39 -5.03
C ALA A 156 -11.07 3.04 -5.64
N LEU A 157 -10.92 1.95 -4.88
CA LEU A 157 -11.35 0.61 -5.30
C LEU A 157 -12.85 0.56 -5.62
N ALA A 158 -13.69 1.19 -4.78
CA ALA A 158 -15.13 1.23 -4.98
C ALA A 158 -15.53 1.95 -6.28
N ARG A 159 -14.75 2.95 -6.74
CA ARG A 159 -14.97 3.58 -8.05
C ARG A 159 -14.80 2.59 -9.21
N GLY A 160 -13.91 1.62 -9.07
CA GLY A 160 -13.74 0.49 -9.98
C GLY A 160 -14.73 -0.65 -9.79
N GLY A 161 -15.67 -0.55 -8.84
CA GLY A 161 -16.57 -1.65 -8.48
C GLY A 161 -15.89 -2.75 -7.66
N VAL A 162 -14.72 -2.48 -7.08
CA VAL A 162 -13.94 -3.42 -6.28
C VAL A 162 -14.22 -3.23 -4.79
N SER A 163 -14.38 -4.32 -4.04
CA SER A 163 -14.51 -4.26 -2.59
C SER A 163 -13.74 -5.36 -1.88
N LEU A 164 -13.16 -5.02 -0.73
CA LEU A 164 -12.43 -5.94 0.14
C LEU A 164 -13.37 -6.52 1.20
N GLU A 165 -13.25 -7.82 1.45
CA GLU A 165 -14.12 -8.57 2.35
C GLU A 165 -13.33 -9.36 3.38
N VAL A 166 -13.94 -9.56 4.55
CA VAL A 166 -13.43 -10.44 5.61
C VAL A 166 -14.00 -11.85 5.44
N GLU A 167 -13.51 -12.82 6.23
CA GLU A 167 -13.83 -14.24 6.07
C GLU A 167 -15.34 -14.56 6.01
N SER A 168 -16.13 -13.82 6.79
CA SER A 168 -17.60 -13.93 6.78
C SER A 168 -18.30 -13.46 5.49
N GLY A 169 -17.57 -13.04 4.45
CA GLY A 169 -18.11 -12.44 3.21
C GLY A 169 -18.64 -11.00 3.39
N LYS A 170 -18.50 -10.43 4.59
CA LYS A 170 -18.89 -9.04 4.86
C LYS A 170 -17.79 -8.11 4.36
N ARG A 171 -18.20 -6.93 3.87
CA ARG A 171 -17.28 -5.83 3.57
C ARG A 171 -16.39 -5.52 4.77
N LEU A 172 -15.13 -5.22 4.49
CA LEU A 172 -14.17 -4.78 5.50
C LEU A 172 -14.71 -3.57 6.27
N ARG A 173 -14.69 -3.66 7.61
CA ARG A 173 -15.07 -2.56 8.52
C ARG A 173 -13.92 -2.30 9.48
N THR A 174 -13.04 -1.40 9.09
CA THR A 174 -11.94 -0.84 9.89
C THR A 174 -11.43 0.42 9.21
N PHE A 175 -10.90 1.37 9.99
CA PHE A 175 -10.14 2.51 9.49
C PHE A 175 -8.63 2.35 9.77
N ILE A 176 -8.22 1.25 10.42
CA ILE A 176 -6.83 0.95 10.76
C ILE A 176 -6.21 0.08 9.66
N PRO A 177 -5.21 0.57 8.90
CA PRO A 177 -4.56 -0.18 7.82
C PRO A 177 -4.01 -1.54 8.25
N ARG A 178 -3.36 -1.62 9.41
CA ARG A 178 -2.82 -2.90 9.92
C ARG A 178 -3.90 -3.96 10.09
N ASN A 179 -5.05 -3.57 10.62
CA ASN A 179 -6.19 -4.46 10.78
C ASN A 179 -6.86 -4.79 9.45
N ALA A 180 -6.82 -3.88 8.47
CA ALA A 180 -7.33 -4.14 7.14
C ALA A 180 -6.57 -5.30 6.49
N PHE A 181 -5.24 -5.19 6.39
CA PHE A 181 -4.41 -6.23 5.80
C PHE A 181 -4.62 -7.60 6.45
N ARG A 182 -4.62 -7.65 7.78
CA ARG A 182 -4.82 -8.90 8.55
C ARG A 182 -6.20 -9.53 8.36
N ARG A 183 -7.26 -8.73 8.19
CA ARG A 183 -8.65 -9.23 8.18
C ARG A 183 -9.19 -9.50 6.78
N VAL A 184 -8.63 -8.87 5.76
CA VAL A 184 -9.04 -9.09 4.37
C VAL A 184 -8.73 -10.53 3.99
N SER A 185 -9.73 -11.23 3.46
CA SER A 185 -9.60 -12.61 3.02
C SER A 185 -10.13 -12.83 1.61
N GLN A 186 -11.00 -11.93 1.13
CA GLN A 186 -11.63 -12.01 -0.19
C GLN A 186 -11.72 -10.64 -0.85
N VAL A 187 -11.94 -10.66 -2.17
CA VAL A 187 -12.24 -9.49 -2.98
C VAL A 187 -13.41 -9.80 -3.89
N THR A 188 -14.25 -8.80 -4.11
CA THR A 188 -15.33 -8.80 -5.10
C THR A 188 -15.05 -7.71 -6.13
N GLY A 189 -15.31 -7.98 -7.41
CA GLY A 189 -15.07 -7.03 -8.52
C GLY A 189 -13.63 -6.98 -9.05
N ALA A 190 -12.72 -7.73 -8.45
CA ALA A 190 -11.36 -7.96 -8.91
C ALA A 190 -10.93 -9.40 -8.56
N HIS A 191 -9.78 -9.81 -9.03
CA HIS A 191 -9.25 -11.16 -8.81
C HIS A 191 -7.94 -11.10 -8.03
N LYS A 192 -7.69 -12.18 -7.29
CA LYS A 192 -6.45 -12.35 -6.55
C LYS A 192 -5.30 -12.60 -7.52
N LEU A 193 -4.17 -11.91 -7.33
CA LEU A 193 -2.99 -12.03 -8.18
C LEU A 193 -1.83 -12.68 -7.41
N GLY A 194 -1.16 -13.66 -8.02
CA GLY A 194 0.03 -14.31 -7.43
C GLY A 194 -0.26 -14.88 -6.05
N ALA A 195 0.62 -14.58 -5.08
CA ALA A 195 0.47 -15.03 -3.70
C ALA A 195 -0.70 -14.36 -2.96
N TRP A 196 -1.39 -13.38 -3.58
CA TRP A 196 -2.47 -12.57 -3.03
C TRP A 196 -2.08 -11.66 -1.86
N LYS A 197 -1.42 -12.22 -0.85
CA LYS A 197 -0.82 -11.53 0.29
C LYS A 197 0.67 -11.79 0.32
N TYR A 198 1.43 -10.70 0.32
CA TYR A 198 2.88 -10.71 0.42
C TYR A 198 3.27 -10.17 1.78
N TRP A 199 4.23 -10.81 2.42
CA TRP A 199 4.93 -10.30 3.60
C TRP A 199 6.39 -10.11 3.19
N PHE A 200 6.83 -8.86 3.11
CA PHE A 200 8.20 -8.57 2.73
C PHE A 200 9.12 -8.78 3.93
N PRO A 201 10.32 -9.37 3.75
CA PRO A 201 11.27 -9.51 4.84
C PRO A 201 11.74 -8.13 5.30
N LEU A 202 12.02 -7.99 6.60
CA LEU A 202 12.70 -6.78 7.08
C LEU A 202 14.13 -6.77 6.56
N ALA A 203 14.41 -5.86 5.63
CA ALA A 203 15.76 -5.62 5.12
C ALA A 203 16.39 -4.38 5.76
N GLN A 204 17.72 -4.31 5.73
CA GLN A 204 18.46 -3.14 6.18
C GLN A 204 17.97 -1.89 5.44
N PRO A 205 17.69 -0.77 6.14
CA PRO A 205 17.31 0.47 5.48
C PRO A 205 18.42 0.93 4.54
N PRO A 206 18.08 1.52 3.38
CA PRO A 206 19.07 2.13 2.52
C PRO A 206 19.80 3.27 3.26
N GLU A 207 21.06 3.52 2.89
CA GLU A 207 21.93 4.49 3.59
C GLU A 207 21.36 5.91 3.64
N ASN A 208 20.50 6.26 2.68
CA ASN A 208 19.78 7.54 2.63
C ASN A 208 18.39 7.50 3.29
N GLY A 209 18.13 6.55 4.19
CA GLY A 209 16.91 6.51 4.99
C GLY A 209 16.77 7.78 5.85
N LEU A 210 15.55 8.31 5.95
CA LEU A 210 15.24 9.46 6.78
C LEU A 210 14.55 9.01 8.06
N ARG A 211 14.90 9.61 9.20
CA ARG A 211 14.29 9.28 10.50
C ARG A 211 12.91 9.92 10.67
N THR A 212 12.76 11.12 10.12
CA THR A 212 11.54 11.91 10.12
C THR A 212 11.54 12.70 8.82
N ILE A 213 10.43 12.63 8.10
CA ILE A 213 10.23 13.40 6.87
C ILE A 213 9.50 14.68 7.25
N SER A 214 10.05 15.80 6.82
CA SER A 214 9.37 17.09 6.93
C SER A 214 8.29 17.14 5.85
N ASP A 215 7.11 17.65 6.19
CA ASP A 215 6.09 17.91 5.17
C ASP A 215 6.52 18.95 4.13
N THR A 216 7.54 19.76 4.46
CA THR A 216 8.13 20.77 3.56
C THR A 216 9.47 20.27 3.00
N PRO A 217 9.65 20.31 1.66
CA PRO A 217 10.91 19.98 0.99
C PRO A 217 12.16 20.64 1.61
N GLY A 218 13.24 19.87 1.71
CA GLY A 218 14.57 20.36 2.08
C GLY A 218 14.79 20.61 3.59
N LYS A 219 13.90 20.11 4.45
CA LYS A 219 14.00 20.24 5.92
C LYS A 219 14.19 18.91 6.65
N ASP A 220 14.51 17.86 5.92
CA ASP A 220 14.63 16.50 6.44
C ASP A 220 15.87 16.31 7.31
N ARG A 221 15.78 15.38 8.26
CA ARG A 221 16.89 15.02 9.14
C ARG A 221 17.40 13.61 8.81
N PRO A 222 18.68 13.45 8.40
CA PRO A 222 19.23 12.14 8.08
C PRO A 222 19.28 11.22 9.30
N LEU A 223 19.23 9.91 9.07
CA LEU A 223 19.60 8.90 10.06
C LEU A 223 21.11 9.04 10.33
N LYS A 224 21.50 9.54 11.52
CA LYS A 224 22.83 9.27 12.07
C LYS A 224 22.79 7.99 12.87
#